data_AF-A0A7J5Z782-F1
#
_entry.id   AF-A0A7J5Z782-F1
#
_cell.length_a   1.000
_cell.length_b   1.000
_cell.length_c   1.000
_cell.angle_alpha   90.00
_cell.angle_beta   90.00
_cell.angle_gamma   90.00
#
_symmetry.space_group_name_H-M   'P 1'
#
loop_
_entity.id
_entity.type
_entity.pdbx_description
1 polymer ?
#
loop_
_entity_poly.entity_id
_entity_poly.type
_entity_poly.pdbx_seq_one_letter_code
_entity_poly.pdbx_strand_id
1 'polypeptide(L)'
;MKSEYKRLQTGVRELMKRSAECLNRLGEIALRPNPLSIPEYIDLLIEGEKSEGNLGWKQRVEYLMEMRGQAELMGKARRGENLLQSEESLTEGNIKTSSN
;
A
#
# COMPACT_ATOMS: atom_id res chain seq x y z
N MET A 1 3.20 28.33 2.74
CA MET A 1 2.15 27.31 2.60
C MET A 1 2.24 26.54 1.27
N LYS A 2 1.88 27.10 0.09
CA LYS A 2 1.96 26.35 -1.19
C LYS A 2 3.37 25.88 -1.59
N SER A 3 4.40 26.68 -1.32
CA SER A 3 5.80 26.33 -1.63
C SER A 3 6.36 25.22 -0.73
N GLU A 4 5.99 25.23 0.54
CA GLU A 4 6.36 24.22 1.53
C GLU A 4 5.70 22.88 1.22
N TYR A 5 4.41 22.89 0.88
CA TYR A 5 3.71 21.70 0.40
C TYR A 5 4.36 21.09 -0.84
N LYS A 6 4.73 21.91 -1.83
CA LYS A 6 5.48 21.44 -3.01
C LYS A 6 6.82 20.81 -2.65
N ARG A 7 7.57 21.40 -1.71
CA ARG A 7 8.86 20.85 -1.25
C ARG A 7 8.69 19.50 -0.55
N LEU A 8 7.67 19.37 0.30
CA LEU A 8 7.32 18.10 0.95
C LEU A 8 6.93 17.04 -0.09
N GLN A 9 6.09 17.40 -1.07
CA GLN A 9 5.67 16.51 -2.15
C GLN A 9 6.87 16.00 -2.97
N THR A 10 7.83 16.87 -3.30
CA THR A 10 9.09 16.46 -3.97
C THR A 10 9.88 15.48 -3.11
N GLY A 11 10.08 15.78 -1.82
CA GLY A 11 10.83 14.91 -0.91
C GLY A 11 10.19 13.52 -0.75
N VAL A 12 8.86 13.46 -0.61
CA VAL A 12 8.11 12.20 -0.55
C VAL A 12 8.27 11.40 -1.84
N ARG A 13 8.21 12.05 -3.01
CA ARG A 13 8.39 11.41 -4.32
C ARG A 13 9.81 10.83 -4.48
N GLU A 14 10.83 11.56 -4.05
CA GLU A 14 12.22 11.09 -4.07
C GLU A 14 12.42 9.88 -3.15
N LEU A 15 11.83 9.91 -1.95
CA LEU A 15 11.89 8.79 -1.02
C LEU A 15 11.19 7.55 -1.60
N MET A 16 10.02 7.71 -2.23
CA MET A 16 9.31 6.62 -2.91
C MET A 16 10.15 6.00 -4.03
N LYS A 17 10.80 6.83 -4.86
CA LYS A 17 11.69 6.36 -5.93
C LYS A 17 12.83 5.49 -5.36
N ARG A 18 13.52 5.97 -4.32
CA ARG A 18 14.60 5.22 -3.67
C ARG A 18 14.11 3.92 -3.04
N SER A 19 12.94 3.94 -2.40
CA SER A 19 12.31 2.73 -1.85
C SER A 19 11.99 1.71 -2.94
N ALA A 20 11.47 2.15 -4.10
CA ALA A 20 11.20 1.28 -5.24
C ALA A 20 12.48 0.61 -5.77
N GLU A 21 13.56 1.38 -5.92
CA GLU A 21 14.88 0.88 -6.34
C GLU A 21 15.41 -0.17 -5.36
N CYS A 22 15.34 0.09 -4.05
CA CYS A 22 15.74 -0.87 -3.01
C CYS A 22 14.91 -2.16 -3.06
N LEU A 23 13.58 -2.05 -3.19
CA LEU A 23 12.67 -3.20 -3.25
C LEU A 23 12.88 -4.04 -4.52
N ASN A 24 13.17 -3.40 -5.65
CA ASN A 24 13.51 -4.08 -6.89
C ASN A 24 14.83 -4.82 -6.75
N ARG A 25 15.87 -4.17 -6.20
CA ARG A 25 17.15 -4.81 -5.94
C ARG A 25 17.04 -6.01 -4.99
N LEU A 26 16.25 -5.89 -3.92
CA LEU A 26 15.96 -7.02 -3.02
C LEU A 26 15.27 -8.18 -3.74
N GLY A 27 14.40 -7.88 -4.71
CA GLY A 27 13.75 -8.89 -5.55
C GLY A 27 14.72 -9.60 -6.50
N GLU A 28 15.67 -8.87 -7.10
CA GLU A 28 16.70 -9.44 -7.98
C GLU A 28 17.61 -10.44 -7.26
N ILE A 29 17.96 -10.16 -6.00
CA ILE A 29 18.89 -11.00 -5.21
C ILE A 29 18.20 -12.13 -4.45
N ALA A 30 16.87 -12.22 -4.49
CA ALA A 30 16.12 -13.22 -3.75
C ALA A 30 16.35 -14.62 -4.33
N LEU A 31 16.82 -15.57 -3.50
CA LEU A 31 17.05 -16.96 -3.90
C LEU A 31 15.78 -17.69 -4.34
N ARG A 32 14.61 -17.24 -3.86
CA ARG A 32 13.30 -17.73 -4.27
C ARG A 32 12.44 -16.52 -4.63
N PRO A 33 12.26 -16.20 -5.92
CA PRO A 33 11.30 -15.19 -6.32
C PRO A 33 9.91 -15.65 -5.86
N ASN A 34 9.16 -14.75 -5.24
CA ASN A 34 7.81 -15.07 -4.79
C ASN A 34 6.93 -15.29 -6.05
N PRO A 35 6.37 -16.51 -6.28
CA PRO A 35 5.61 -16.78 -7.50
C PRO A 35 4.26 -16.07 -7.52
N LEU A 36 3.82 -15.58 -6.36
CA LEU A 36 2.63 -14.76 -6.18
C LEU A 36 3.04 -13.34 -5.79
N SER A 37 2.18 -12.37 -6.07
CA SER A 37 2.34 -11.06 -5.45
C SER A 37 2.14 -11.20 -3.92
N ILE A 38 2.79 -10.34 -3.13
CA ILE A 38 2.65 -10.39 -1.66
C ILE A 38 1.16 -10.28 -1.22
N PRO A 39 0.31 -9.43 -1.84
CA PRO A 39 -1.12 -9.42 -1.56
C PRO A 39 -1.83 -10.76 -1.84
N GLU A 40 -1.54 -11.41 -2.97
CA GLU A 40 -2.13 -12.72 -3.33
C GLU A 40 -1.75 -13.81 -2.33
N TYR A 41 -0.52 -13.80 -1.82
CA TYR A 41 -0.10 -14.74 -0.79
C TYR A 41 -0.87 -14.53 0.52
N ILE A 42 -1.10 -13.27 0.91
CA ILE A 42 -1.89 -12.94 2.11
C ILE A 42 -3.36 -13.36 1.95
N ASP A 43 -3.92 -13.24 0.74
CA ASP A 43 -5.28 -13.73 0.44
C ASP A 43 -5.42 -15.24 0.69
N LEU A 44 -4.41 -16.02 0.33
CA LEU A 44 -4.39 -17.47 0.62
C LEU A 44 -4.33 -17.76 2.13
N LEU A 45 -3.55 -16.99 2.90
CA LEU A 45 -3.47 -17.14 4.35
C LEU A 45 -4.80 -16.81 5.03
N ILE A 46 -5.49 -15.77 4.56
CA ILE A 46 -6.83 -15.40 5.05
C ILE A 46 -7.83 -16.54 4.82
N GLU A 47 -7.80 -17.15 3.63
CA GLU A 47 -8.69 -18.26 3.32
C GLU A 47 -8.38 -19.49 4.17
N GLY A 48 -7.08 -19.77 4.41
CA GLY A 48 -6.63 -20.80 5.35
C GLY A 48 -7.22 -20.59 6.75
N GLU A 49 -7.03 -19.41 7.34
CA GLU A 49 -7.56 -19.08 8.68
C GLU A 49 -9.09 -19.21 8.77
N LYS A 50 -9.82 -18.76 7.74
CA LYS A 50 -11.28 -18.92 7.65
C LYS A 50 -11.69 -20.40 7.60
N SER A 51 -10.96 -21.21 6.83
CA SER A 51 -11.27 -22.62 6.64
C SER A 51 -10.97 -23.47 7.88
N GLU A 52 -9.88 -23.16 8.60
CA GLU A 52 -9.48 -23.88 9.82
C GLU A 52 -10.38 -23.50 11.00
N GLY A 53 -10.82 -22.25 11.10
CA GLY A 53 -11.76 -21.80 12.13
C GLY A 53 -11.20 -21.89 13.57
N ASN A 54 -9.89 -21.98 13.72
CA ASN A 54 -9.20 -22.12 15.00
C ASN A 54 -9.48 -20.95 15.95
N LEU A 55 -9.49 -21.18 17.27
CA LEU A 55 -9.68 -20.10 18.26
C LEU A 55 -8.80 -18.88 17.95
N GLY A 56 -9.43 -17.69 17.90
CA GLY A 56 -8.75 -16.43 17.55
C GLY A 56 -8.55 -16.17 16.04
N TRP A 57 -9.11 -17.01 15.15
CA TRP A 57 -8.94 -16.85 13.69
C TRP A 57 -9.45 -15.52 13.16
N LYS A 58 -10.52 -14.96 13.74
CA LYS A 58 -11.09 -13.67 13.30
C LYS A 58 -10.10 -12.52 13.49
N GLN A 59 -9.42 -12.48 14.64
CA GLN A 59 -8.38 -11.48 14.92
C GLN A 59 -7.17 -11.66 14.00
N ARG A 60 -6.77 -12.90 13.70
CA ARG A 60 -5.71 -13.19 12.73
C ARG A 60 -6.10 -12.74 11.32
N VAL A 61 -7.34 -12.97 10.90
CA VAL A 61 -7.87 -12.49 9.60
C VAL A 61 -7.85 -10.97 9.52
N GLU A 62 -8.27 -10.27 10.57
CA GLU A 62 -8.25 -8.80 10.61
C GLU A 62 -6.82 -8.26 10.44
N TYR A 63 -5.86 -8.81 11.18
CA TYR A 63 -4.45 -8.48 11.03
C TYR A 63 -3.91 -8.77 9.62
N LEU A 64 -4.28 -9.92 9.04
CA LEU A 64 -3.89 -10.27 7.66
C LEU A 64 -4.51 -9.31 6.63
N MET A 65 -5.74 -8.83 6.83
CA MET A 65 -6.35 -7.82 5.96
C MET A 65 -5.58 -6.48 6.00
N GLU A 66 -5.10 -6.05 7.16
CA GLU A 66 -4.25 -4.86 7.27
C GLU A 66 -2.91 -5.05 6.53
N MET A 67 -2.26 -6.20 6.74
CA MET A 67 -1.02 -6.55 6.04
C MET A 67 -1.22 -6.58 4.51
N ARG A 68 -2.37 -7.05 4.04
CA ARG A 68 -2.72 -7.07 2.61
C ARG A 68 -2.74 -5.65 2.03
N GLY A 69 -3.35 -4.69 2.73
CA GLY A 69 -3.36 -3.29 2.32
C GLY A 69 -1.94 -2.68 2.28
N GLN A 70 -1.10 -3.00 3.25
CA GLN A 70 0.32 -2.58 3.24
C GLN A 70 1.10 -3.20 2.07
N ALA A 71 0.84 -4.47 1.75
CA ALA A 71 1.45 -5.14 0.61
C ALA A 71 1.03 -4.53 -0.72
N GLU A 72 -0.23 -4.12 -0.87
CA GLU A 72 -0.70 -3.38 -2.05
C GLU A 72 0.00 -2.03 -2.18
N LEU A 73 0.09 -1.28 -1.09
CA LEU A 73 0.80 0.00 -1.02
C LEU A 73 2.26 -0.16 -1.46
N MET A 74 2.93 -1.20 -0.97
CA MET A 74 4.31 -1.53 -1.34
C MET A 74 4.43 -1.94 -2.81
N GLY A 75 3.44 -2.66 -3.35
CA GLY A 75 3.37 -2.99 -4.78
C GLY A 75 3.26 -1.74 -5.66
N LYS A 76 2.42 -0.77 -5.26
CA LYS A 76 2.30 0.54 -5.92
C LYS A 76 3.61 1.32 -5.87
N ALA A 77 4.26 1.34 -4.70
CA ALA A 77 5.56 1.97 -4.53
C ALA A 77 6.63 1.34 -5.43
N ARG A 78 6.69 0.00 -5.51
CA ARG A 78 7.61 -0.73 -6.42
C ARG A 78 7.44 -0.32 -7.88
N ARG A 79 6.20 -0.07 -8.32
CA ARG A 79 5.87 0.40 -9.68
C ARG A 79 6.11 1.90 -9.90
N GLY A 80 6.46 2.64 -8.85
CA GLY A 80 6.66 4.09 -8.91
C GLY A 80 5.37 4.89 -9.06
N GLU A 81 4.22 4.31 -8.71
CA GLU A 81 2.93 4.99 -8.75
C GLU A 81 2.87 6.15 -7.73
N ASN A 82 2.24 7.26 -8.11
CA ASN A 82 2.13 8.43 -7.23
C ASN A 82 1.00 8.22 -6.21
N LEU A 83 1.38 7.87 -4.98
CA LEU A 83 0.47 7.63 -3.86
C LEU A 83 -0.19 8.91 -3.30
N LEU A 84 0.23 10.10 -3.73
CA LEU A 84 -0.31 11.38 -3.28
C LEU A 84 -1.53 11.84 -4.09
N GLN A 85 -1.81 11.25 -5.25
CA GLN A 85 -2.98 11.60 -6.07
C GLN A 85 -4.31 11.13 -5.48
N SER A 86 -4.30 10.14 -4.58
CA SER A 86 -5.53 9.67 -3.93
C SER A 86 -6.08 10.64 -2.87
N GLU A 87 -5.30 11.63 -2.43
CA GLU A 87 -5.78 12.65 -1.48
C GLU A 87 -6.42 13.86 -2.16
N GLU A 88 -6.02 14.20 -3.40
CA GLU A 88 -6.59 15.37 -4.12
C GLU A 88 -8.09 15.17 -4.42
N SER A 89 -8.54 13.94 -4.72
CA SER A 89 -9.95 13.63 -4.99
C SER A 89 -10.88 13.71 -3.77
N LEU A 90 -10.35 13.76 -2.54
CA LEU A 90 -11.16 13.93 -1.32
C LEU A 90 -11.37 15.40 -0.93
N THR A 91 -10.58 16.32 -1.50
CA THR A 91 -10.61 17.75 -1.12
C THR A 91 -11.45 18.60 -2.06
N GLU A 92 -11.63 18.20 -3.33
CA GLU A 92 -12.47 18.93 -4.30
C GLU A 92 -13.99 18.65 -4.12
N GLY A 93 -14.36 17.58 -3.42
CA GLY A 93 -15.77 17.23 -3.18
C GLY A 93 -16.51 18.07 -2.13
N ASN A 94 -15.79 18.77 -1.24
CA ASN A 94 -16.38 19.41 -0.06
C ASN A 94 -16.62 20.92 -0.18
N ILE A 95 -16.36 21.55 -1.34
CA ILE A 95 -16.52 23.01 -1.50
C ILE A 95 -17.89 23.40 -2.13
N LYS A 96 -18.72 22.45 -2.58
CA LYS A 96 -19.95 22.76 -3.34
C LYS A 96 -21.30 22.64 -2.61
N THR A 97 -21.36 22.37 -1.30
CA THR A 97 -22.67 22.17 -0.61
C THR A 97 -23.01 23.17 0.50
N SER A 98 -22.34 24.32 0.59
CA SER A 98 -22.74 25.38 1.53
C SER A 98 -22.94 26.73 0.84
N SER A 99 -23.84 26.76 -0.13
CA SER A 99 -24.58 27.96 -0.56
C SER A 99 -25.84 27.49 -1.27
N ASN A 100 -26.91 27.37 -0.50
CA ASN A 100 -28.29 27.64 -0.89
C ASN A 100 -29.08 27.92 0.38
#